data_AF-A0A957F0B5-F1
#
_entry.id   AF-A0A957F0B5-F1
#
_cell.length_a   1.000
_cell.length_b   1.000
_cell.length_c   1.000
_cell.angle_alpha   90.00
_cell.angle_beta   90.00
_cell.angle_gamma   90.00
#
_symmetry.space_group_name_H-M   'P 1'
#
loop_
_entity.id
_entity.type
_entity.pdbx_description
1 polymer ?
#
loop_
_entity_poly.entity_id
_entity_poly.type
_entity_poly.pdbx_seq_one_letter_code
_entity_poly.pdbx_strand_id
1 'polypeptide(L)'
;MAQTVLPFPGQNGTSNCDHGSSCTLQSVLPPPLREACNRSEFLAEYLHRVPLGDIGIPAYYPRLSRKLQSLEHRNLIYPIDGGLYVHV
;
A
#
# COMPACT_ATOMS: atom_id res chain seq x y z
N MET A 1 11.86 22.56 13.50
CA MET A 1 10.99 21.99 12.45
C MET A 1 11.25 20.50 12.42
N ALA A 2 10.27 19.67 12.77
CA ALA A 2 10.46 18.21 12.83
C ALA A 2 10.31 17.62 11.42
N GLN A 3 11.42 17.14 10.87
CA GLN A 3 11.44 16.44 9.59
C GLN A 3 11.14 14.95 9.83
N THR A 4 9.92 14.53 9.53
CA THR A 4 9.53 13.11 9.52
C THR A 4 10.03 12.46 8.23
N VAL A 5 11.31 12.11 8.23
CA VAL A 5 11.90 11.33 7.13
C VAL A 5 11.65 9.85 7.40
N LEU A 6 11.00 9.18 6.46
CA LEU A 6 10.77 7.73 6.53
C LEU A 6 12.12 6.98 6.44
N PRO A 7 12.28 5.83 7.12
CA PRO A 7 13.53 5.06 7.18
C PRO A 7 13.87 4.31 5.88
N PHE A 8 13.14 4.56 4.79
CA PHE A 8 13.41 4.02 3.46
C PHE A 8 13.81 5.18 2.55
N PRO A 9 14.78 5.01 1.63
CA PRO A 9 15.16 6.06 0.71
C PRO A 9 13.92 6.49 -0.09
N GLY A 10 13.46 7.72 0.15
CA GLY A 10 12.51 8.37 -0.73
C GLY A 10 13.20 8.55 -2.06
N GLN A 11 12.94 7.64 -2.99
CA GLN A 11 13.40 7.77 -4.36
C GLN A 11 12.77 9.07 -4.86
N ASN A 12 13.55 10.15 -4.88
CA ASN A 12 13.26 11.43 -5.53
C ASN A 12 13.26 11.22 -7.06
N GLY A 13 12.49 10.25 -7.53
CA GLY A 13 12.05 10.19 -8.90
C GLY A 13 10.87 11.12 -8.99
N THR A 14 11.11 12.36 -9.41
CA THR A 14 10.13 13.12 -10.18
C THR A 14 9.90 12.39 -11.51
N SER A 15 9.39 11.16 -11.44
CA SER A 15 8.84 10.46 -12.57
C SER A 15 7.39 10.83 -12.53
N ASN A 16 6.99 11.61 -13.53
CA ASN A 16 5.63 11.93 -13.92
C ASN A 16 4.82 10.63 -14.13
N CYS A 17 4.55 9.87 -13.07
CA CYS A 17 3.54 8.83 -13.08
C CYS A 17 2.22 9.55 -12.90
N ASP A 18 1.40 9.50 -13.94
CA ASP A 18 0.02 9.94 -13.89
C ASP A 18 -0.65 9.20 -12.73
N HIS A 19 -0.93 9.92 -11.64
CA HIS A 19 -1.55 9.43 -10.40
C HIS A 19 -3.03 9.02 -10.61
N GLY A 20 -3.41 8.68 -11.85
CA GLY A 20 -4.72 8.20 -12.24
C GLY A 20 -4.77 6.68 -12.41
N SER A 21 -5.91 6.22 -12.90
CA SER A 21 -6.29 4.82 -13.19
C SER A 21 -5.35 4.01 -14.10
N SER A 22 -4.21 4.59 -14.53
CA SER A 22 -3.28 4.05 -15.52
C SER A 22 -1.93 3.61 -14.93
N CYS A 23 -1.82 3.53 -13.60
CA CYS A 23 -0.59 3.04 -12.98
C CYS A 23 -0.48 1.52 -13.09
N THR A 24 0.63 1.02 -13.63
CA THR A 24 0.88 -0.42 -13.89
C THR A 24 0.68 -1.30 -12.66
N LEU A 25 0.88 -0.75 -11.45
CA LEU A 25 0.59 -1.45 -10.20
C LEU A 25 -0.86 -1.89 -10.07
N GLN A 26 -1.83 -1.10 -10.57
CA GLN A 26 -3.25 -1.45 -10.52
C GLN A 26 -3.58 -2.72 -11.31
N SER A 27 -2.77 -3.08 -12.32
CA SER A 27 -2.94 -4.33 -13.06
C SER A 27 -2.35 -5.55 -12.35
N VAL A 28 -1.35 -5.36 -11.48
CA VAL A 28 -0.71 -6.45 -10.72
C VAL A 28 -1.38 -6.67 -9.37
N LEU A 29 -2.03 -5.63 -8.83
CA LEU A 29 -2.70 -5.68 -7.54
C LEU A 29 -3.96 -6.56 -7.60
N PRO A 30 -4.24 -7.34 -6.53
CA PRO A 30 -5.44 -8.13 -6.44
C PRO A 30 -6.69 -7.22 -6.43
N PRO A 31 -7.83 -7.69 -6.98
CA PRO A 31 -9.06 -6.92 -7.12
C PRO A 31 -9.50 -6.15 -5.86
N PRO A 32 -9.51 -6.72 -4.64
CA PRO A 32 -9.97 -5.98 -3.46
C PRO A 32 -9.03 -4.84 -3.06
N LEU A 33 -7.75 -4.93 -3.39
CA LEU A 33 -6.76 -3.90 -3.11
C LEU A 33 -6.86 -2.76 -4.13
N ARG A 34 -7.16 -3.07 -5.39
CA ARG A 34 -7.48 -2.07 -6.42
C ARG A 34 -8.69 -1.23 -6.03
N GLU A 35 -9.75 -1.85 -5.52
CA GLU A 35 -10.92 -1.12 -5.03
C GLU A 35 -10.56 -0.18 -3.87
N ALA A 36 -9.70 -0.63 -2.95
CA ALA A 36 -9.22 0.21 -1.86
C ALA A 36 -8.38 1.41 -2.36
N CYS A 37 -7.51 1.19 -3.36
CA CYS A 37 -6.76 2.26 -4.02
C CYS A 37 -7.68 3.25 -4.75
N ASN A 38 -8.77 2.77 -5.37
CA ASN A 38 -9.73 3.65 -6.02
C ASN A 38 -10.50 4.52 -5.01
N ARG A 39 -10.76 3.98 -3.80
CA ARG A 39 -11.39 4.73 -2.71
C ARG A 39 -10.44 5.73 -2.05
N SER A 40 -9.12 5.56 -2.16
CA SER A 40 -8.13 6.41 -1.51
C SER A 40 -6.86 6.54 -2.34
N GLU A 41 -6.63 7.73 -2.88
CA GLU A 41 -5.41 8.09 -3.60
C GLU A 41 -4.14 7.89 -2.75
N PHE A 42 -4.23 8.08 -1.43
CA PHE A 42 -3.11 7.91 -0.50
C PHE A 42 -2.60 6.47 -0.43
N LEU A 43 -3.51 5.49 -0.56
CA LEU A 43 -3.12 4.08 -0.57
C LEU A 43 -2.36 3.72 -1.86
N ALA A 44 -2.82 4.25 -3.00
CA ALA A 44 -2.12 4.08 -4.27
C ALA A 44 -0.71 4.67 -4.16
N GLU A 45 -0.60 5.90 -3.65
CA GLU A 45 0.69 6.57 -3.42
C GLU A 45 1.63 5.77 -2.53
N TYR A 46 1.11 5.18 -1.45
CA TYR A 46 1.91 4.34 -0.57
C TYR A 46 2.50 3.12 -1.29
N LEU A 47 1.68 2.41 -2.07
CA LEU A 47 2.13 1.23 -2.83
C LEU A 47 3.15 1.57 -3.91
N HIS A 48 3.09 2.79 -4.47
CA HIS A 48 4.08 3.28 -5.42
C HIS A 48 5.45 3.52 -4.80
N ARG A 49 5.49 3.93 -3.53
CA ARG A 49 6.74 4.18 -2.81
C ARG A 49 7.31 2.92 -2.17
N VAL A 50 6.46 1.91 -1.91
CA VAL A 50 6.87 0.65 -1.32
C VAL A 50 7.62 -0.22 -2.34
N PRO A 51 8.77 -0.80 -1.97
CA PRO A 51 9.51 -1.72 -2.83
C PRO A 51 8.81 -3.09 -2.91
N LEU A 52 7.76 -3.19 -3.74
CA LEU A 52 7.01 -4.44 -3.98
C LEU A 52 7.88 -5.58 -4.53
N GLY A 53 9.03 -5.26 -5.13
CA GLY A 53 10.00 -6.27 -5.57
C GLY A 53 10.74 -6.98 -4.43
N ASP A 54 10.81 -6.36 -3.25
CA ASP A 54 11.54 -6.88 -2.09
C ASP A 54 10.57 -7.60 -1.13
N ILE A 55 9.41 -6.99 -0.86
CA ILE A 55 8.43 -7.54 0.09
C ILE A 55 7.33 -8.38 -0.57
N GLY A 56 7.15 -8.29 -1.89
CA GLY A 56 6.03 -8.89 -2.62
C GLY A 56 4.74 -8.07 -2.57
N ILE A 57 3.67 -8.57 -3.19
CA ILE A 57 2.38 -7.87 -3.26
C ILE A 57 1.60 -8.06 -1.94
N PRO A 58 1.23 -6.98 -1.23
CA PRO A 58 0.47 -7.08 0.00
C PRO A 58 -0.91 -7.70 -0.22
N ALA A 59 -1.33 -8.52 0.74
CA ALA A 59 -2.68 -9.08 0.78
C ALA A 59 -3.65 -8.10 1.47
N TYR A 60 -4.74 -7.75 0.79
CA TYR A 60 -5.75 -6.85 1.35
C TYR A 60 -6.78 -7.61 2.18
N TYR A 61 -6.96 -7.21 3.44
CA TYR A 61 -7.96 -7.78 4.35
C TYR A 61 -8.89 -6.68 4.88
N PRO A 62 -10.18 -6.64 4.47
CA PRO A 62 -11.14 -5.66 4.98
C PRO A 62 -11.53 -5.91 6.44
N ARG A 63 -11.32 -7.13 6.96
CA ARG A 63 -11.46 -7.45 8.37
C ARG A 63 -10.26 -8.24 8.86
N LEU A 64 -9.62 -7.72 9.89
CA LEU A 64 -8.62 -8.46 10.65
C LEU A 64 -9.31 -9.60 11.42
N SER A 65 -8.91 -10.83 11.12
CA SER A 65 -9.22 -11.98 11.96
C SER A 65 -8.01 -12.34 12.81
N ARG A 66 -8.23 -12.81 14.05
CA ARG A 66 -7.16 -13.25 14.95
C ARG A 66 -6.23 -14.31 14.32
N LYS A 67 -6.73 -15.08 13.35
CA LYS A 67 -5.95 -16.04 12.55
C LYS A 67 -4.79 -15.40 11.78
N LEU A 68 -4.90 -14.13 11.38
CA LEU A 68 -3.84 -13.40 10.67
C LEU A 68 -2.63 -13.09 11.57
N GLN A 69 -2.81 -13.11 12.90
CA GLN A 69 -1.70 -12.93 13.85
C GLN A 69 -0.66 -14.05 13.76
N SER A 70 -1.09 -15.24 13.33
CA SER A 70 -0.25 -16.44 13.20
C SER A 70 0.48 -16.52 11.86
N LEU A 71 0.33 -15.54 10.97
CA LEU A 71 1.08 -15.51 9.71
C LEU A 71 2.55 -15.19 9.99
N GLU A 72 3.43 -16.05 9.47
CA GLU A 72 4.88 -15.90 9.53
C GLU A 72 5.36 -14.70 8.70
N HIS A 73 4.73 -14.48 7.54
CA HIS A 73 4.95 -13.31 6.70
C HIS A 73 3.75 -12.36 6.77
N ARG A 74 3.96 -11.22 7.42
CA ARG A 74 3.00 -10.13 7.50
C ARG A 74 3.36 -9.19 6.36
N ASN A 75 2.67 -9.36 5.24
CA ASN A 75 2.65 -8.42 4.13
C ASN A 75 1.17 -8.21 3.81
N LEU A 76 0.47 -7.55 4.72
CA LEU A 76 -0.97 -7.40 4.66
C LEU A 76 -1.40 -5.96 4.92
N ILE A 77 -2.39 -5.52 4.14
CA ILE A 77 -2.97 -4.17 4.25
C ILE A 77 -4.41 -4.31 4.71
N TYR A 78 -4.79 -3.52 5.69
CA TYR A 78 -6.18 -3.41 6.13
C TYR A 78 -6.60 -1.96 6.33
N PRO A 79 -7.85 -1.62 5.99
CA PRO A 79 -8.40 -0.31 6.31
C PRO A 79 -8.66 -0.21 7.82
N ILE A 80 -8.50 0.98 8.36
CA ILE A 80 -8.97 1.37 9.68
C ILE A 80 -10.04 2.45 9.55
N ASP A 81 -10.72 2.74 10.66
CA ASP A 81 -11.73 3.80 10.69
C ASP A 81 -11.12 5.17 10.33
N GLY A 82 -11.88 6.00 9.62
CA GLY A 82 -11.42 7.31 9.15
C GLY A 82 -10.66 7.33 7.82
N GLY A 83 -10.72 6.26 7.01
CA GLY A 83 -10.14 6.24 5.65
C GLY A 83 -8.61 6.07 5.62
N LEU A 84 -8.03 5.64 6.74
CA LEU A 84 -6.63 5.30 6.88
C LEU A 84 -6.41 3.81 6.58
N TYR A 85 -5.19 3.47 6.17
CA TYR A 85 -4.78 2.09 5.89
C TYR A 85 -3.51 1.78 6.66
N VAL A 86 -3.43 0.55 7.18
CA VAL A 86 -2.26 0.06 7.88
C VAL A 86 -1.67 -1.10 7.09
N HIS A 87 -0.36 -1.05 6.90
CA HIS A 87 0.44 -2.11 6.32
C HIS A 87 1.30 -2.74 7.43
N VAL A 88 1.28 -4.06 7.52
CA VAL A 88 2.02 -4.87 8.52
C VAL A 88 2.78 -5.97 7.82
#